data_AF-A0A357A9U1-F1
#
_entry.id   AF-A0A357A9U1-F1
#
_cell.length_a   1.000
_cell.length_b   1.000
_cell.length_c   1.000
_cell.angle_alpha   90.00
_cell.angle_beta   90.00
_cell.angle_gamma   90.00
#
_symmetry.space_group_name_H-M   'P 1'
#
loop_
_entity.id
_entity.type
_entity.pdbx_description
1 polymer ?
#
loop_
_entity_poly.entity_id
_entity_poly.type
_entity_poly.pdbx_seq_one_letter_code
_entity_poly.pdbx_strand_id
1 'polypeptide(L)'
;MNSPSHTPDPNFKVQNIGPQSWLFWIALIVLVPGGLGFLSMLTLVKLPKLPNCDQVQWATASASLRLHCAELAAQEQTGEGYLEAIEIVNALPMNHPLRPRINQSIEDWAENMLVLGDMLFEQGKLQEAIATAQNIPSDTTAADLVNNRLQRWRGMWDKAEEIYAETENLIRKRQWTQAFRQATQLLKIDNVYWSENRYQELTQLIQMSRQDGKTLAEAEDLAELGTVEDLLKAIELMEKVEKSSYLYGEAQNLIRKVGGQMMEVAEEQLEEQDAQGAISIVQRIPATAQMEKQVEDFTVLAKAHQSTWSNTVSGLEKGITQAKQIDIKRPLYGKAQNLISRWEREIEDVARLEKARNMARGGGVDDLAK
;
A
#
# COMPACT_ATOMS: atom_id res chain seq x y z
N MET A 1 -132.87 11.70 18.73
CA MET A 1 -133.12 13.13 19.00
C MET A 1 -131.98 13.93 18.39
N ASN A 2 -132.33 14.79 17.44
CA ASN A 2 -131.63 15.98 16.91
C ASN A 2 -130.25 15.85 16.23
N SER A 3 -130.24 16.18 14.92
CA SER A 3 -129.12 16.79 14.18
C SER A 3 -128.70 18.14 14.79
N PRO A 4 -127.48 18.67 14.51
CA PRO A 4 -127.14 19.39 13.25
C PRO A 4 -125.73 19.01 12.71
N SER A 5 -125.33 19.03 11.43
CA SER A 5 -125.34 20.03 10.34
C SER A 5 -124.59 21.35 10.62
N HIS A 6 -123.34 21.47 10.17
CA HIS A 6 -122.68 22.73 9.76
C HIS A 6 -121.45 22.41 8.88
N THR A 7 -121.59 22.50 7.55
CA THR A 7 -121.15 23.58 6.62
C THR A 7 -119.64 23.65 6.35
N PRO A 8 -119.21 23.66 5.07
CA PRO A 8 -117.81 23.78 4.67
C PRO A 8 -117.31 25.22 4.82
N ASP A 9 -116.09 25.38 5.32
CA ASP A 9 -115.46 26.68 5.51
C ASP A 9 -114.92 27.22 4.17
N PRO A 10 -115.41 28.37 3.67
CA PRO A 10 -114.99 28.95 2.40
C PRO A 10 -113.97 30.06 2.69
N ASN A 11 -112.67 29.76 2.70
CA ASN A 11 -111.65 30.82 2.56
C ASN A 11 -110.29 30.25 2.14
N PHE A 12 -110.18 29.97 0.85
CA PHE A 12 -108.91 29.86 0.14
C PHE A 12 -108.38 31.28 -0.11
N LYS A 13 -107.38 31.72 0.67
CA LYS A 13 -106.56 32.89 0.33
C LYS A 13 -105.25 32.43 -0.30
N VAL A 14 -105.22 32.45 -1.64
CA VAL A 14 -103.98 32.42 -2.41
C VAL A 14 -103.26 33.73 -2.14
N GLN A 15 -102.17 33.66 -1.38
CA GLN A 15 -101.27 34.81 -1.29
C GLN A 15 -100.56 34.95 -2.64
N ASN A 16 -100.94 36.02 -3.34
CA ASN A 16 -100.41 36.43 -4.62
C ASN A 16 -98.95 36.86 -4.41
N ILE A 17 -98.03 36.02 -4.90
CA ILE A 17 -96.59 36.25 -4.87
C ILE A 17 -96.28 37.27 -5.98
N GLY A 18 -95.90 38.49 -5.60
CA GLY A 18 -95.55 39.57 -6.55
C GLY A 18 -94.38 39.18 -7.48
N PRO A 19 -94.25 39.83 -8.66
CA PRO A 19 -93.38 39.40 -9.77
C PRO A 19 -91.86 39.49 -9.50
N GLN A 20 -91.43 39.79 -8.27
CA GLN A 20 -90.02 39.81 -7.87
C GLN A 20 -89.57 38.56 -7.08
N SER A 21 -90.48 37.70 -6.64
CA SER A 21 -90.12 36.52 -5.82
C SER A 21 -89.59 35.33 -6.63
N TRP A 22 -90.01 35.14 -7.89
CA TRP A 22 -89.45 34.08 -8.74
C TRP A 22 -87.95 34.31 -9.03
N LEU A 23 -87.53 35.56 -9.19
CA LEU A 23 -86.11 35.92 -9.37
C LEU A 23 -85.30 35.59 -8.12
N PHE A 24 -85.89 35.72 -6.94
CA PHE A 24 -85.27 35.31 -5.67
C PHE A 24 -85.07 33.79 -5.61
N TRP A 25 -86.07 33.01 -6.01
CA TRP A 25 -85.96 31.55 -6.04
C TRP A 25 -85.01 31.02 -7.14
N ILE A 26 -84.92 31.69 -8.30
CA ILE A 26 -83.91 31.37 -9.33
C ILE A 26 -82.52 31.76 -8.86
N ALA A 27 -82.35 32.93 -8.25
CA ALA A 27 -81.07 33.32 -7.66
C ALA A 27 -80.64 32.32 -6.57
N LEU A 28 -81.57 31.83 -5.76
CA LEU A 28 -81.31 30.80 -4.75
C LEU A 28 -80.92 29.44 -5.39
N ILE A 29 -81.61 29.00 -6.44
CA ILE A 29 -81.35 27.72 -7.13
C ILE A 29 -80.10 27.77 -8.02
N VAL A 30 -79.63 28.93 -8.47
CA VAL A 30 -78.36 29.07 -9.20
C VAL A 30 -77.18 29.24 -8.24
N LEU A 31 -77.37 29.95 -7.12
CA LEU A 31 -76.31 30.27 -6.17
C LEU A 31 -76.00 29.11 -5.19
N VAL A 32 -76.99 28.29 -4.83
CA VAL A 32 -76.82 27.21 -3.83
C VAL A 32 -76.16 25.93 -4.40
N PRO A 33 -76.56 25.38 -5.56
CA PRO A 33 -75.89 24.23 -6.17
C PRO A 33 -74.57 24.59 -6.87
N GLY A 34 -74.45 25.83 -7.39
CA GLY A 34 -73.20 26.33 -8.00
C GLY A 34 -72.08 26.50 -6.97
N GLY A 35 -72.41 26.93 -5.75
CA GLY A 35 -71.45 27.08 -4.66
C GLY A 35 -70.88 25.75 -4.14
N LEU A 36 -71.71 24.71 -4.00
CA LEU A 36 -71.26 23.40 -3.52
C LEU A 36 -70.39 22.66 -4.55
N GLY A 37 -70.74 22.74 -5.84
CA GLY A 37 -69.90 22.18 -6.91
C GLY A 37 -68.56 22.90 -7.03
N PHE A 38 -68.55 24.23 -6.93
CA PHE A 38 -67.34 25.04 -7.02
C PHE A 38 -66.42 24.88 -5.79
N LEU A 39 -66.98 24.75 -4.57
CA LEU A 39 -66.20 24.46 -3.36
C LEU A 39 -65.55 23.07 -3.40
N SER A 40 -66.27 22.06 -3.91
CA SER A 40 -65.69 20.73 -4.14
C SER A 40 -64.57 20.75 -5.18
N MET A 41 -64.75 21.50 -6.27
CA MET A 41 -63.72 21.68 -7.31
C MET A 41 -62.46 22.38 -6.75
N LEU A 42 -62.61 23.37 -5.86
CA LEU A 42 -61.49 24.05 -5.20
C LEU A 42 -60.74 23.16 -4.21
N THR A 43 -61.39 22.19 -3.58
CA THR A 43 -60.71 21.22 -2.71
C THR A 43 -59.88 20.20 -3.49
N LEU A 44 -60.24 19.87 -4.73
CA LEU A 44 -59.47 18.98 -5.61
C LEU A 44 -58.23 19.65 -6.21
N VAL A 45 -58.22 20.97 -6.33
CA VAL A 45 -57.07 21.74 -6.84
C VAL A 45 -56.05 22.08 -5.74
N LYS A 46 -56.43 21.98 -4.46
CA LYS A 46 -55.45 21.92 -3.36
C LYS A 46 -54.80 20.54 -3.36
N LEU A 47 -53.75 20.39 -4.16
CA LEU A 47 -52.76 19.33 -3.94
C LEU A 47 -52.41 19.35 -2.44
N PRO A 48 -52.65 18.26 -1.69
CA PRO A 48 -52.17 18.20 -0.31
C PRO A 48 -50.68 18.52 -0.35
N LYS A 49 -50.24 19.41 0.55
CA LYS A 49 -48.81 19.70 0.69
C LYS A 49 -48.11 18.35 0.85
N LEU A 50 -47.06 18.09 0.06
CA LEU A 50 -46.30 16.84 0.17
C LEU A 50 -45.98 16.62 1.66
N PRO A 51 -46.18 15.41 2.19
CA PRO A 51 -45.92 15.14 3.59
C PRO A 51 -44.45 15.46 3.89
N ASN A 52 -44.19 16.25 4.95
CA ASN A 52 -42.84 16.47 5.44
C ASN A 52 -42.34 15.16 6.05
N CYS A 53 -41.52 14.42 5.31
CA CYS A 53 -41.00 13.11 5.72
C CYS A 53 -40.16 13.19 7.02
N ASP A 54 -39.59 14.35 7.32
CA ASP A 54 -38.80 14.62 8.54
C ASP A 54 -39.61 14.58 9.85
N GLN A 55 -40.94 14.67 9.79
CA GLN A 55 -41.80 14.73 10.99
C GLN A 55 -42.77 13.52 11.09
N VAL A 56 -42.47 12.44 10.36
CA VAL A 56 -43.35 11.26 10.31
C VAL A 56 -43.28 10.44 11.59
N GLN A 57 -44.44 10.14 12.17
CA GLN A 57 -44.56 9.17 13.25
C GLN A 57 -44.60 7.75 12.67
N TRP A 58 -43.44 7.09 12.57
CA TRP A 58 -43.31 5.79 11.91
C TRP A 58 -44.24 4.69 12.47
N ALA A 59 -44.61 4.75 13.74
CA ALA A 59 -45.52 3.78 14.37
C ALA A 59 -46.92 3.74 13.75
N THR A 60 -47.40 4.87 13.22
CA THR A 60 -48.75 5.01 12.64
C THR A 60 -48.72 5.31 11.14
N ALA A 61 -47.53 5.46 10.56
CA ALA A 61 -47.34 5.73 9.15
C ALA A 61 -47.88 4.58 8.27
N SER A 62 -48.68 4.93 7.26
CA SER A 62 -49.16 3.95 6.28
C SER A 62 -47.99 3.40 5.44
N ALA A 63 -48.14 2.19 4.91
CA ALA A 63 -47.13 1.60 4.03
C ALA A 63 -46.89 2.44 2.76
N SER A 64 -47.92 3.10 2.24
CA SER A 64 -47.79 4.01 1.09
C SER A 64 -46.99 5.27 1.43
N LEU A 65 -47.14 5.82 2.64
CA LEU A 65 -46.38 6.97 3.10
C LEU A 65 -44.91 6.61 3.32
N ARG A 66 -44.65 5.45 3.96
CA ARG A 66 -43.30 4.91 4.11
C ARG A 66 -42.59 4.75 2.78
N LEU A 67 -43.25 4.13 1.82
CA LEU A 67 -42.67 3.96 0.49
C LEU A 67 -42.39 5.30 -0.21
N HIS A 68 -43.32 6.27 -0.13
CA HIS A 68 -43.11 7.59 -0.72
C HIS A 68 -41.94 8.35 -0.08
N CYS A 69 -41.81 8.31 1.24
CA CYS A 69 -40.69 8.95 1.93
C CYS A 69 -39.35 8.24 1.66
N ALA A 70 -39.37 6.92 1.55
CA ALA A 70 -38.18 6.17 1.14
C ALA A 70 -37.76 6.51 -0.31
N GLU A 71 -38.71 6.63 -1.23
CA GLU A 71 -38.43 7.11 -2.59
C GLU A 71 -37.83 8.52 -2.61
N LEU A 72 -38.27 9.39 -1.70
CA LEU A 72 -37.72 10.75 -1.56
C LEU A 72 -36.29 10.74 -1.00
N ALA A 73 -36.00 9.92 0.01
CA ALA A 73 -34.65 9.75 0.56
C ALA A 73 -33.69 9.20 -0.51
N ALA A 74 -34.13 8.19 -1.28
CA ALA A 74 -33.33 7.63 -2.38
C ALA A 74 -33.07 8.62 -3.52
N GLN A 75 -33.90 9.66 -3.70
CA GLN A 75 -33.68 10.70 -4.73
C GLN A 75 -32.47 11.60 -4.45
N GLU A 76 -31.95 11.59 -3.23
CA GLU A 76 -30.68 12.27 -2.92
C GLU A 76 -29.49 11.64 -3.63
N GLN A 77 -29.61 10.37 -4.05
CA GLN A 77 -28.57 9.60 -4.73
C GLN A 77 -27.27 9.47 -3.92
N THR A 78 -27.39 9.53 -2.59
CA THR A 78 -26.30 9.36 -1.63
C THR A 78 -26.38 7.99 -0.97
N GLY A 79 -25.25 7.49 -0.47
CA GLY A 79 -25.23 6.24 0.29
C GLY A 79 -26.12 6.31 1.54
N GLU A 80 -26.17 7.47 2.20
CA GLU A 80 -27.04 7.73 3.35
C GLU A 80 -28.52 7.70 2.96
N GLY A 81 -28.90 8.39 1.87
CA GLY A 81 -30.29 8.43 1.40
C GLY A 81 -30.81 7.07 0.93
N TYR A 82 -29.97 6.25 0.27
CA TYR A 82 -30.34 4.88 -0.08
C TYR A 82 -30.49 3.99 1.15
N LEU A 83 -29.60 4.11 2.14
CA LEU A 83 -29.69 3.34 3.38
C LEU A 83 -30.96 3.69 4.16
N GLU A 84 -31.25 4.97 4.31
CA GLU A 84 -32.47 5.46 4.94
C GLU A 84 -33.71 4.92 4.23
N ALA A 85 -33.74 4.99 2.89
CA ALA A 85 -34.84 4.46 2.08
C ALA A 85 -35.08 2.97 2.35
N ILE A 86 -34.02 2.15 2.37
CA ILE A 86 -34.10 0.71 2.64
C ILE A 86 -34.62 0.45 4.06
N GLU A 87 -34.11 1.16 5.07
CA GLU A 87 -34.53 0.98 6.46
C GLU A 87 -36.02 1.29 6.68
N ILE A 88 -36.53 2.37 6.07
CA ILE A 88 -37.93 2.79 6.18
C ILE A 88 -38.90 1.69 5.72
N VAL A 89 -38.59 1.06 4.58
CA VAL A 89 -39.47 0.06 3.95
C VAL A 89 -39.20 -1.36 4.42
N ASN A 90 -37.96 -1.71 4.81
CA ASN A 90 -37.64 -3.05 5.28
C ASN A 90 -38.31 -3.37 6.63
N ALA A 91 -38.62 -2.35 7.43
CA ALA A 91 -39.41 -2.48 8.66
C ALA A 91 -40.85 -2.98 8.44
N LEU A 92 -41.36 -3.02 7.19
CA LEU A 92 -42.69 -3.55 6.88
C LEU A 92 -42.70 -5.09 6.84
N PRO A 93 -43.75 -5.75 7.38
CA PRO A 93 -43.84 -7.21 7.43
C PRO A 93 -43.68 -7.90 6.06
N MET A 94 -43.05 -9.09 6.05
CA MET A 94 -42.84 -9.88 4.84
C MET A 94 -44.14 -10.32 4.14
N ASN A 95 -45.25 -10.44 4.87
CA ASN A 95 -46.57 -10.81 4.33
C ASN A 95 -47.40 -9.61 3.84
N HIS A 96 -46.82 -8.41 3.76
CA HIS A 96 -47.53 -7.19 3.37
C HIS A 96 -47.91 -7.20 1.86
N PRO A 97 -49.09 -6.70 1.44
CA PRO A 97 -49.51 -6.70 0.03
C PRO A 97 -48.56 -5.96 -0.93
N LEU A 98 -47.86 -4.93 -0.43
CA LEU A 98 -46.87 -4.17 -1.22
C LEU A 98 -45.48 -4.83 -1.26
N ARG A 99 -45.27 -6.00 -0.66
CA ARG A 99 -43.95 -6.62 -0.56
C ARG A 99 -43.24 -6.79 -1.91
N PRO A 100 -43.90 -7.20 -3.01
CA PRO A 100 -43.24 -7.29 -4.32
C PRO A 100 -42.62 -5.97 -4.77
N ARG A 101 -43.35 -4.85 -4.58
CA ARG A 101 -42.85 -3.51 -4.92
C ARG A 101 -41.71 -3.09 -3.98
N ILE A 102 -41.85 -3.33 -2.67
CA ILE A 102 -40.83 -2.99 -1.68
C ILE A 102 -39.52 -3.71 -1.97
N ASN A 103 -39.57 -5.01 -2.25
CA ASN A 103 -38.38 -5.80 -2.57
C ASN A 103 -37.69 -5.27 -3.82
N GLN A 104 -38.45 -4.97 -4.87
CA GLN A 104 -37.91 -4.35 -6.08
C GLN A 104 -37.20 -3.02 -5.78
N SER A 105 -37.82 -2.14 -4.99
CA SER A 105 -37.21 -0.87 -4.60
C SER A 105 -35.93 -1.06 -3.76
N ILE A 106 -35.92 -2.02 -2.84
CA ILE A 106 -34.71 -2.34 -2.05
C ILE A 106 -33.58 -2.83 -2.97
N GLU A 107 -33.88 -3.69 -3.93
CA GLU A 107 -32.90 -4.17 -4.92
C GLU A 107 -32.36 -3.02 -5.77
N ASP A 108 -33.23 -2.13 -6.28
CA ASP A 108 -32.83 -0.97 -7.07
C ASP A 108 -31.93 -0.01 -6.26
N TRP A 109 -32.28 0.30 -5.01
CA TRP A 109 -31.48 1.19 -4.16
C TRP A 109 -30.16 0.56 -3.73
N ALA A 110 -30.17 -0.75 -3.43
CA ALA A 110 -28.95 -1.49 -3.16
C ALA A 110 -28.02 -1.49 -4.38
N GLU A 111 -28.54 -1.69 -5.59
CA GLU A 111 -27.74 -1.63 -6.82
C GLU A 111 -27.10 -0.25 -7.00
N ASN A 112 -27.86 0.84 -6.81
CA ASN A 112 -27.32 2.19 -6.90
C ASN A 112 -26.24 2.48 -5.82
N MET A 113 -26.43 1.96 -4.61
CA MET A 113 -25.42 2.07 -3.55
C MET A 113 -24.14 1.28 -3.90
N LEU A 114 -24.27 0.12 -4.53
CA LEU A 114 -23.13 -0.65 -5.03
C LEU A 114 -22.41 0.06 -6.19
N VAL A 115 -23.10 0.87 -7.01
CA VAL A 115 -22.46 1.74 -8.01
C VAL A 115 -21.61 2.82 -7.33
N LEU A 116 -22.04 3.38 -6.19
CA LEU A 116 -21.19 4.28 -5.39
C LEU A 116 -19.93 3.54 -4.90
N GLY A 117 -20.09 2.28 -4.48
CA GLY A 117 -18.99 1.40 -4.14
C GLY A 117 -18.04 1.13 -5.31
N ASP A 118 -18.56 0.90 -6.52
CA ASP A 118 -17.72 0.72 -7.71
C ASP A 118 -16.84 1.94 -7.96
N MET A 119 -17.39 3.15 -7.83
CA MET A 119 -16.58 4.37 -8.00
C MET A 119 -15.40 4.45 -7.02
N LEU A 120 -15.59 3.99 -5.78
CA LEU A 120 -14.51 3.89 -4.79
C LEU A 120 -13.52 2.79 -5.16
N PHE A 121 -14.02 1.64 -5.61
CA PHE A 121 -13.21 0.53 -6.06
C PHE A 121 -12.33 0.92 -7.27
N GLU A 122 -12.87 1.64 -8.25
CA GLU A 122 -12.15 2.20 -9.40
C GLU A 122 -11.04 3.19 -9.01
N GLN A 123 -11.19 3.85 -7.86
CA GLN A 123 -10.17 4.75 -7.29
C GLN A 123 -9.10 4.02 -6.47
N GLY A 124 -9.15 2.70 -6.37
CA GLY A 124 -8.24 1.91 -5.54
C GLY A 124 -8.63 1.87 -4.06
N LYS A 125 -9.84 2.30 -3.71
CA LYS A 125 -10.34 2.36 -2.33
C LYS A 125 -11.22 1.15 -2.00
N LEU A 126 -10.65 -0.05 -2.15
CA LEU A 126 -11.39 -1.30 -1.94
C LEU A 126 -12.08 -1.36 -0.56
N GLN A 127 -11.40 -0.91 0.50
CA GLN A 127 -11.96 -0.99 1.85
C GLN A 127 -13.17 -0.06 2.03
N GLU A 128 -13.13 1.15 1.46
CA GLU A 128 -14.26 2.08 1.47
C GLU A 128 -15.44 1.53 0.64
N ALA A 129 -15.15 0.90 -0.51
CA ALA A 129 -16.16 0.24 -1.34
C ALA A 129 -16.86 -0.91 -0.60
N ILE A 130 -16.08 -1.79 0.06
CA ILE A 130 -16.59 -2.89 0.88
C ILE A 130 -17.46 -2.36 2.01
N ALA A 131 -17.00 -1.34 2.74
CA ALA A 131 -17.77 -0.75 3.83
C ALA A 131 -19.10 -0.17 3.34
N THR A 132 -19.11 0.50 2.19
CA THR A 132 -20.33 1.01 1.56
C THR A 132 -21.31 -0.12 1.28
N ALA A 133 -20.87 -1.22 0.69
CA ALA A 133 -21.72 -2.37 0.40
C ALA A 133 -22.23 -3.09 1.67
N GLN A 134 -21.42 -3.14 2.72
CA GLN A 134 -21.77 -3.80 3.99
C GLN A 134 -22.79 -3.03 4.83
N ASN A 135 -23.02 -1.75 4.55
CA ASN A 135 -24.09 -0.99 5.20
C ASN A 135 -25.49 -1.47 4.79
N ILE A 136 -25.62 -2.12 3.63
CA ILE A 136 -26.90 -2.65 3.15
C ILE A 136 -27.29 -3.83 4.06
N PRO A 137 -28.47 -3.81 4.72
CA PRO A 137 -28.86 -4.85 5.65
C PRO A 137 -28.97 -6.24 4.99
N SER A 138 -28.34 -7.24 5.62
CA SER A 138 -28.27 -8.61 5.09
C SER A 138 -29.58 -9.40 5.12
N ASP A 139 -30.60 -8.89 5.82
CA ASP A 139 -31.94 -9.47 5.92
C ASP A 139 -32.89 -9.00 4.80
N THR A 140 -32.35 -8.34 3.77
CA THR A 140 -33.08 -7.84 2.61
C THR A 140 -33.01 -8.79 1.41
N THR A 141 -33.82 -8.55 0.36
CA THR A 141 -33.72 -9.30 -0.91
C THR A 141 -32.46 -8.96 -1.71
N ALA A 142 -31.76 -7.88 -1.37
CA ALA A 142 -30.51 -7.48 -2.02
C ALA A 142 -29.26 -8.21 -1.48
N ALA A 143 -29.39 -9.08 -0.47
CA ALA A 143 -28.24 -9.73 0.17
C ALA A 143 -27.35 -10.49 -0.83
N ASP A 144 -27.94 -11.22 -1.78
CA ASP A 144 -27.19 -11.96 -2.79
C ASP A 144 -26.47 -11.01 -3.77
N LEU A 145 -27.11 -9.89 -4.14
CA LEU A 145 -26.50 -8.86 -5.00
C LEU A 145 -25.24 -8.28 -4.34
N VAL A 146 -25.34 -7.93 -3.06
CA VAL A 146 -24.23 -7.40 -2.25
C VAL A 146 -23.10 -8.41 -2.14
N ASN A 147 -23.41 -9.65 -1.76
CA ASN A 147 -22.41 -10.71 -1.60
C ASN A 147 -21.66 -11.00 -2.91
N ASN A 148 -22.38 -11.08 -4.02
CA ASN A 148 -21.79 -11.28 -5.34
C ASN A 148 -20.85 -10.13 -5.72
N ARG A 149 -21.23 -8.88 -5.43
CA ARG A 149 -20.39 -7.71 -5.69
C ARG A 149 -19.12 -7.72 -4.85
N LEU A 150 -19.25 -7.98 -3.54
CA LEU A 150 -18.11 -8.09 -2.62
C LEU A 150 -17.12 -9.18 -3.06
N GLN A 151 -17.63 -10.33 -3.48
CA GLN A 151 -16.80 -11.42 -3.99
C GLN A 151 -16.05 -11.02 -5.27
N ARG A 152 -16.72 -10.33 -6.20
CA ARG A 152 -16.08 -9.83 -7.43
C ARG A 152 -14.95 -8.86 -7.13
N TRP A 153 -15.19 -7.85 -6.30
CA TRP A 153 -14.16 -6.85 -5.95
C TRP A 153 -12.95 -7.50 -5.30
N ARG A 154 -13.16 -8.37 -4.28
CA ARG A 154 -12.07 -9.07 -3.58
C ARG A 154 -11.27 -9.96 -4.53
N GLY A 155 -11.95 -10.83 -5.28
CA GLY A 155 -11.26 -11.75 -6.19
C GLY A 155 -10.47 -11.04 -7.29
N MET A 156 -10.97 -9.90 -7.77
CA MET A 156 -10.24 -9.07 -8.73
C MET A 156 -9.03 -8.39 -8.10
N TRP A 157 -9.18 -7.86 -6.90
CA TRP A 157 -8.10 -7.22 -6.15
C TRP A 157 -6.99 -8.19 -5.82
N ASP A 158 -7.33 -9.36 -5.25
CA ASP A 158 -6.39 -10.42 -4.89
C ASP A 158 -5.56 -10.85 -6.12
N LYS A 159 -6.23 -11.03 -7.27
CA LYS A 159 -5.56 -11.38 -8.53
C LYS A 159 -4.61 -10.29 -9.01
N ALA A 160 -5.00 -9.02 -8.88
CA ALA A 160 -4.16 -7.90 -9.28
C ALA A 160 -2.93 -7.77 -8.37
N GLU A 161 -3.10 -7.95 -7.06
CA GLU A 161 -2.01 -7.98 -6.08
C GLU A 161 -1.03 -9.13 -6.36
N GLU A 162 -1.53 -10.32 -6.69
CA GLU A 162 -0.69 -11.46 -7.08
C GLU A 162 0.16 -11.14 -8.32
N ILE A 163 -0.44 -10.54 -9.35
CA ILE A 163 0.28 -10.13 -10.56
C ILE A 163 1.37 -9.10 -10.21
N TYR A 164 1.05 -8.12 -9.37
CA TYR A 164 1.97 -7.07 -8.97
C TYR A 164 3.16 -7.66 -8.19
N ALA A 165 2.89 -8.49 -7.17
CA ALA A 165 3.90 -9.12 -6.33
C ALA A 165 4.83 -10.06 -7.13
N GLU A 166 4.28 -10.86 -8.04
CA GLU A 166 5.12 -11.73 -8.88
C GLU A 166 5.96 -10.91 -9.86
N THR A 167 5.45 -9.78 -10.36
CA THR A 167 6.25 -8.87 -11.17
C THR A 167 7.43 -8.31 -10.39
N GLU A 168 7.23 -7.85 -9.16
CA GLU A 168 8.32 -7.40 -8.28
C GLU A 168 9.36 -8.49 -8.04
N ASN A 169 8.93 -9.73 -7.82
CA ASN A 169 9.82 -10.88 -7.66
C ASN A 169 10.70 -11.11 -8.91
N LEU A 170 10.10 -11.01 -10.10
CA LEU A 170 10.82 -11.11 -11.37
C LEU A 170 11.82 -9.95 -11.56
N ILE A 171 11.48 -8.74 -11.13
CA ILE A 171 12.40 -7.59 -11.11
C ILE A 171 13.61 -7.90 -10.21
N ARG A 172 13.38 -8.37 -8.98
CA ARG A 172 14.46 -8.74 -8.04
C ARG A 172 15.38 -9.84 -8.58
N LYS A 173 14.85 -10.74 -9.40
CA LYS A 173 15.61 -11.81 -10.09
C LYS A 173 16.28 -11.34 -11.39
N ARG A 174 16.22 -10.05 -11.72
CA ARG A 174 16.71 -9.46 -12.98
C ARG A 174 16.07 -10.04 -14.24
N GLN A 175 14.85 -10.60 -14.15
CA GLN A 175 14.12 -11.23 -15.26
C GLN A 175 13.21 -10.23 -16.00
N TRP A 176 13.79 -9.19 -16.58
CA TRP A 176 13.08 -8.02 -17.14
C TRP A 176 11.97 -8.35 -18.14
N THR A 177 12.24 -9.25 -19.09
CA THR A 177 11.27 -9.64 -20.10
C THR A 177 10.07 -10.37 -19.50
N GLN A 178 10.31 -11.19 -18.47
CA GLN A 178 9.24 -11.90 -17.77
C GLN A 178 8.45 -10.95 -16.90
N ALA A 179 9.13 -10.04 -16.18
CA ALA A 179 8.49 -9.00 -15.38
C ALA A 179 7.55 -8.13 -16.24
N PHE A 180 8.01 -7.66 -17.40
CA PHE A 180 7.16 -6.87 -18.29
C PHE A 180 5.95 -7.67 -18.80
N ARG A 181 6.15 -8.94 -19.20
CA ARG A 181 5.05 -9.82 -19.62
C ARG A 181 4.04 -10.05 -18.49
N GLN A 182 4.49 -10.23 -17.25
CA GLN A 182 3.64 -10.40 -16.09
C GLN A 182 2.85 -9.11 -15.80
N ALA A 183 3.51 -7.95 -15.82
CA ALA A 183 2.88 -6.66 -15.63
C ALA A 183 1.72 -6.41 -16.60
N THR A 184 1.85 -6.81 -17.88
CA THR A 184 0.75 -6.65 -18.86
C THR A 184 -0.52 -7.42 -18.51
N GLN A 185 -0.47 -8.39 -17.59
CA GLN A 185 -1.69 -9.05 -17.12
C GLN A 185 -2.58 -8.09 -16.30
N LEU A 186 -2.03 -7.03 -15.70
CA LEU A 186 -2.82 -5.99 -15.02
C LEU A 186 -3.77 -5.27 -15.97
N LEU A 187 -3.43 -5.15 -17.26
CA LEU A 187 -4.32 -4.56 -18.28
C LEU A 187 -5.62 -5.35 -18.49
N LYS A 188 -5.68 -6.60 -18.02
CA LYS A 188 -6.87 -7.45 -18.09
C LYS A 188 -7.71 -7.40 -16.81
N ILE A 189 -7.25 -6.68 -15.80
CA ILE A 189 -8.00 -6.44 -14.58
C ILE A 189 -9.00 -5.33 -14.88
N ASP A 190 -10.28 -5.61 -14.68
CA ASP A 190 -11.39 -4.70 -14.95
C ASP A 190 -11.55 -3.70 -13.80
N ASN A 191 -10.51 -2.87 -13.60
CA ASN A 191 -10.43 -1.84 -12.59
C ASN A 191 -9.35 -0.82 -12.98
N VAL A 192 -9.74 0.44 -13.15
CA VAL A 192 -8.91 1.55 -13.65
C VAL A 192 -7.67 1.75 -12.79
N TYR A 193 -7.80 1.72 -11.45
CA TYR A 193 -6.65 1.85 -10.56
C TYR A 193 -5.57 0.79 -10.87
N TRP A 194 -5.95 -0.46 -11.09
CA TRP A 194 -4.99 -1.52 -11.43
C TRP A 194 -4.51 -1.48 -12.88
N SER A 195 -5.42 -1.36 -13.84
CA SER A 195 -5.11 -1.43 -15.27
C SER A 195 -4.39 -0.20 -15.81
N GLU A 196 -4.60 0.96 -15.19
CA GLU A 196 -3.98 2.21 -15.62
C GLU A 196 -2.91 2.65 -14.63
N ASN A 197 -3.30 3.07 -13.42
CA ASN A 197 -2.38 3.74 -12.48
C ASN A 197 -1.25 2.81 -12.04
N ARG A 198 -1.60 1.65 -11.46
CA ARG A 198 -0.61 0.70 -10.94
C ARG A 198 0.19 0.03 -12.05
N TYR A 199 -0.41 -0.23 -13.20
CA TYR A 199 0.31 -0.74 -14.37
C TYR A 199 1.36 0.26 -14.89
N GLN A 200 1.03 1.55 -14.98
CA GLN A 200 1.99 2.59 -15.39
C GLN A 200 3.16 2.71 -14.41
N GLU A 201 2.85 2.76 -13.11
CA GLU A 201 3.85 2.79 -12.04
C GLU A 201 4.77 1.56 -12.10
N LEU A 202 4.20 0.36 -12.22
CA LEU A 202 4.96 -0.88 -12.31
C LEU A 202 5.84 -0.92 -13.56
N THR A 203 5.36 -0.37 -14.68
CA THR A 203 6.14 -0.30 -15.92
C THR A 203 7.34 0.66 -15.78
N GLN A 204 7.15 1.83 -15.16
CA GLN A 204 8.23 2.77 -14.88
C GLN A 204 9.28 2.13 -13.97
N LEU A 205 8.83 1.40 -12.95
CA LEU A 205 9.69 0.67 -12.03
C LEU A 205 10.53 -0.40 -12.75
N ILE A 206 9.93 -1.18 -13.65
CA ILE A 206 10.66 -2.18 -14.46
C ILE A 206 11.73 -1.49 -15.32
N GLN A 207 11.39 -0.36 -15.94
CA GLN A 207 12.33 0.37 -16.81
C GLN A 207 13.53 0.91 -16.02
N MET A 208 13.27 1.55 -14.87
CA MET A 208 14.30 2.05 -13.96
C MET A 208 15.19 0.90 -13.46
N SER A 209 14.58 -0.15 -12.92
CA SER A 209 15.31 -1.31 -12.38
C SER A 209 16.14 -2.03 -13.45
N ARG A 210 15.66 -2.06 -14.71
CA ARG A 210 16.45 -2.59 -15.83
C ARG A 210 17.67 -1.73 -16.13
N GLN A 211 17.55 -0.41 -16.04
CA GLN A 211 18.69 0.48 -16.25
C GLN A 211 19.72 0.32 -15.13
N ASP A 212 19.28 0.26 -13.88
CA ASP A 212 20.14 -0.04 -12.74
C ASP A 212 20.80 -1.41 -12.88
N GLY A 213 20.06 -2.40 -13.38
CA GLY A 213 20.58 -3.74 -13.63
C GLY A 213 21.70 -3.76 -14.67
N LYS A 214 21.68 -2.86 -15.67
CA LYS A 214 22.81 -2.70 -16.60
C LYS A 214 24.01 -2.06 -15.91
N THR A 215 23.77 -1.02 -15.11
CA THR A 215 24.82 -0.37 -14.32
C THR A 215 25.50 -1.36 -13.39
N LEU A 216 24.73 -2.25 -12.75
CA LEU A 216 25.27 -3.31 -11.92
C LEU A 216 26.06 -4.35 -12.71
N ALA A 217 25.59 -4.75 -13.90
CA ALA A 217 26.34 -5.68 -14.74
C ALA A 217 27.69 -5.08 -15.17
N GLU A 218 27.73 -3.81 -15.57
CA GLU A 218 28.97 -3.10 -15.91
C GLU A 218 29.92 -3.01 -14.69
N ALA A 219 29.37 -2.78 -13.50
CA ALA A 219 30.14 -2.77 -12.26
C ALA A 219 30.70 -4.17 -11.91
N GLU A 220 29.90 -5.23 -12.13
CA GLU A 220 30.33 -6.61 -11.96
C GLU A 220 31.49 -6.95 -12.91
N ASP A 221 31.38 -6.60 -14.20
CA ASP A 221 32.42 -6.79 -15.21
C ASP A 221 33.74 -6.08 -14.82
N LEU A 222 33.65 -4.84 -14.31
CA LEU A 222 34.81 -4.09 -13.81
C LEU A 222 35.43 -4.76 -12.57
N ALA A 223 34.59 -5.26 -11.66
CA ALA A 223 35.07 -5.94 -10.46
C ALA A 223 35.77 -7.28 -10.77
N GLU A 224 35.41 -7.95 -11.87
CA GLU A 224 36.08 -9.18 -12.34
C GLU A 224 37.51 -8.93 -12.84
N LEU A 225 37.84 -7.71 -13.30
CA LEU A 225 39.21 -7.35 -13.70
C LEU A 225 40.18 -7.32 -12.52
N GLY A 226 39.68 -7.06 -11.30
CA GLY A 226 40.44 -7.17 -10.05
C GLY A 226 41.47 -6.07 -9.78
N THR A 227 41.67 -5.10 -10.69
CA THR A 227 42.57 -3.97 -10.41
C THR A 227 41.93 -3.00 -9.42
N VAL A 228 42.73 -2.33 -8.58
CA VAL A 228 42.21 -1.38 -7.58
C VAL A 228 41.39 -0.27 -8.24
N GLU A 229 41.84 0.23 -9.38
CA GLU A 229 41.16 1.27 -10.15
C GLU A 229 39.82 0.79 -10.72
N ASP A 230 39.73 -0.46 -11.18
CA ASP A 230 38.48 -0.99 -11.71
C ASP A 230 37.49 -1.37 -10.60
N LEU A 231 37.97 -1.89 -9.47
CA LEU A 231 37.18 -2.13 -8.26
C LEU A 231 36.54 -0.84 -7.74
N LEU A 232 37.27 0.28 -7.77
CA LEU A 232 36.73 1.58 -7.35
C LEU A 232 35.70 2.15 -8.32
N LYS A 233 35.93 2.01 -9.64
CA LYS A 233 34.91 2.38 -10.63
C LYS A 233 33.66 1.52 -10.48
N ALA A 234 33.82 0.22 -10.20
CA ALA A 234 32.70 -0.69 -9.94
C ALA A 234 31.87 -0.19 -8.75
N ILE A 235 32.51 0.15 -7.62
CA ILE A 235 31.85 0.74 -6.46
C ILE A 235 31.11 2.03 -6.83
N GLU A 236 31.75 2.95 -7.56
CA GLU A 236 31.14 4.23 -7.97
C GLU A 236 29.87 4.00 -8.81
N LEU A 237 29.86 3.00 -9.69
CA LEU A 237 28.68 2.62 -10.46
C LEU A 237 27.58 2.05 -9.56
N MET A 238 27.92 1.20 -8.59
CA MET A 238 26.94 0.63 -7.66
C MET A 238 26.33 1.67 -6.72
N GLU A 239 27.09 2.70 -6.32
CA GLU A 239 26.60 3.80 -5.48
C GLU A 239 25.58 4.69 -6.20
N LYS A 240 25.57 4.70 -7.54
CA LYS A 240 24.57 5.42 -8.34
C LYS A 240 23.19 4.76 -8.29
N VAL A 241 23.10 3.50 -7.83
CA VAL A 241 21.80 2.81 -7.66
C VAL A 241 21.07 3.42 -6.48
N GLU A 242 19.93 4.06 -6.76
CA GLU A 242 19.13 4.75 -5.74
C GLU A 242 18.39 3.77 -4.81
N LYS A 243 18.05 4.24 -3.60
CA LYS A 243 17.26 3.48 -2.61
C LYS A 243 15.86 3.09 -3.08
N SER A 244 15.32 3.82 -4.05
CA SER A 244 14.04 3.55 -4.71
C SER A 244 14.10 2.31 -5.62
N SER A 245 15.29 1.89 -6.04
CA SER A 245 15.49 0.74 -6.89
C SER A 245 15.30 -0.59 -6.16
N TYR A 246 14.69 -1.56 -6.83
CA TYR A 246 14.59 -2.93 -6.33
C TYR A 246 15.95 -3.63 -6.24
N LEU A 247 16.96 -3.11 -6.93
CA LEU A 247 18.32 -3.64 -6.93
C LEU A 247 19.22 -2.94 -5.90
N TYR A 248 18.72 -1.97 -5.13
CA TYR A 248 19.53 -1.27 -4.13
C TYR A 248 20.18 -2.23 -3.13
N GLY A 249 19.42 -3.18 -2.59
CA GLY A 249 19.94 -4.17 -1.64
C GLY A 249 21.03 -5.06 -2.25
N GLU A 250 20.89 -5.40 -3.54
CA GLU A 250 21.90 -6.16 -4.28
C GLU A 250 23.17 -5.33 -4.52
N ALA A 251 23.03 -4.06 -4.93
CA ALA A 251 24.13 -3.11 -5.06
C ALA A 251 24.94 -2.99 -3.76
N GLN A 252 24.28 -2.84 -2.60
CA GLN A 252 24.95 -2.76 -1.31
C GLN A 252 25.68 -4.07 -0.94
N ASN A 253 25.15 -5.23 -1.32
CA ASN A 253 25.84 -6.52 -1.15
C ASN A 253 27.10 -6.60 -2.03
N LEU A 254 27.01 -6.14 -3.27
CA LEU A 254 28.15 -6.12 -4.20
C LEU A 254 29.23 -5.14 -3.75
N ILE A 255 28.88 -3.94 -3.28
CA ILE A 255 29.85 -2.98 -2.71
C ILE A 255 30.63 -3.63 -1.57
N ARG A 256 29.97 -4.37 -0.66
CA ARG A 256 30.64 -5.13 0.40
C ARG A 256 31.60 -6.18 -0.15
N LYS A 257 31.18 -6.92 -1.18
CA LYS A 257 32.00 -7.95 -1.82
C LYS A 257 33.25 -7.34 -2.48
N VAL A 258 33.08 -6.24 -3.22
CA VAL A 258 34.18 -5.52 -3.86
C VAL A 258 35.12 -4.89 -2.85
N GLY A 259 34.60 -4.34 -1.74
CA GLY A 259 35.42 -3.91 -0.61
C GLY A 259 36.27 -5.05 -0.04
N GLY A 260 35.73 -6.27 0.01
CA GLY A 260 36.47 -7.49 0.34
C GLY A 260 37.61 -7.78 -0.64
N GLN A 261 37.36 -7.72 -1.95
CA GLN A 261 38.40 -7.91 -2.97
C GLN A 261 39.52 -6.87 -2.85
N MET A 262 39.18 -5.60 -2.56
CA MET A 262 40.20 -4.57 -2.32
C MET A 262 41.08 -4.89 -1.10
N MET A 263 40.52 -5.49 -0.04
CA MET A 263 41.31 -5.94 1.11
C MET A 263 42.25 -7.11 0.75
N GLU A 264 41.84 -7.98 -0.17
CA GLU A 264 42.68 -9.08 -0.67
C GLU A 264 43.86 -8.53 -1.48
N VAL A 265 43.61 -7.59 -2.41
CA VAL A 265 44.69 -6.92 -3.18
C VAL A 265 45.64 -6.14 -2.25
N ALA A 266 45.11 -5.52 -1.20
CA ALA A 266 45.94 -4.86 -0.19
C ALA A 266 46.81 -5.86 0.59
N GLU A 267 46.31 -7.06 0.87
CA GLU A 267 47.10 -8.10 1.52
C GLU A 267 48.26 -8.57 0.62
N GLU A 268 48.02 -8.76 -0.67
CA GLU A 268 49.06 -9.12 -1.64
C GLU A 268 50.19 -8.08 -1.66
N GLN A 269 49.84 -6.78 -1.71
CA GLN A 269 50.81 -5.68 -1.62
C GLN A 269 51.62 -5.73 -0.32
N LEU A 270 50.97 -6.08 0.79
CA LEU A 270 51.65 -6.20 2.08
C LEU A 270 52.64 -7.37 2.11
N GLU A 271 52.33 -8.48 1.43
CA GLU A 271 53.24 -9.62 1.24
C GLU A 271 54.44 -9.27 0.36
N GLU A 272 54.24 -8.40 -0.63
CA GLU A 272 55.31 -7.82 -1.48
C GLU A 272 56.17 -6.76 -0.75
N GLN A 273 55.96 -6.57 0.54
CA GLN A 273 56.61 -5.57 1.38
C GLN A 273 56.26 -4.11 0.99
N ASP A 274 55.09 -3.87 0.41
CA ASP A 274 54.53 -2.54 0.20
C ASP A 274 53.36 -2.25 1.17
N ALA A 275 53.72 -1.90 2.40
CA ALA A 275 52.74 -1.55 3.43
C ALA A 275 52.05 -0.23 3.14
N GLN A 276 52.73 0.70 2.46
CA GLN A 276 52.14 2.01 2.16
C GLN A 276 51.11 1.88 1.04
N GLY A 277 51.41 1.10 0.00
CA GLY A 277 50.48 0.70 -1.04
C GLY A 277 49.27 -0.03 -0.46
N ALA A 278 49.49 -1.07 0.35
CA ALA A 278 48.43 -1.81 1.04
C ALA A 278 47.49 -0.91 1.85
N ILE A 279 48.04 -0.03 2.69
CA ILE A 279 47.24 0.93 3.49
C ILE A 279 46.47 1.88 2.59
N SER A 280 47.08 2.37 1.51
CA SER A 280 46.41 3.29 0.58
C SER A 280 45.21 2.66 -0.12
N ILE A 281 45.25 1.35 -0.40
CA ILE A 281 44.16 0.62 -1.02
C ILE A 281 42.96 0.54 -0.07
N VAL A 282 43.17 0.06 1.16
CA VAL A 282 42.06 -0.12 2.12
C VAL A 282 41.42 1.20 2.54
N GLN A 283 42.17 2.30 2.53
CA GLN A 283 41.66 3.64 2.83
C GLN A 283 40.74 4.20 1.73
N ARG A 284 40.80 3.65 0.52
CA ARG A 284 39.92 4.03 -0.60
C ARG A 284 38.59 3.27 -0.56
N ILE A 285 38.44 2.26 0.30
CA ILE A 285 37.17 1.54 0.48
C ILE A 285 36.15 2.50 1.11
N PRO A 286 34.98 2.73 0.49
CA PRO A 286 34.00 3.69 1.00
C PRO A 286 33.26 3.15 2.23
N ALA A 287 32.66 4.07 3.00
CA ALA A 287 31.82 3.73 4.15
C ALA A 287 30.55 2.94 3.77
N THR A 288 30.08 3.06 2.52
CA THR A 288 28.97 2.27 1.99
C THR A 288 29.26 0.76 1.98
N ALA A 289 30.55 0.38 1.96
CA ALA A 289 30.98 -1.01 2.15
C ALA A 289 30.84 -1.50 3.60
N GLN A 290 30.59 -0.64 4.60
CA GLN A 290 30.40 -1.06 6.00
C GLN A 290 31.58 -1.91 6.54
N MET A 291 32.80 -1.56 6.13
CA MET A 291 34.03 -2.28 6.45
C MET A 291 35.02 -1.43 7.27
N GLU A 292 34.56 -0.35 7.90
CA GLU A 292 35.43 0.62 8.58
C GLU A 292 36.31 -0.04 9.64
N LYS A 293 35.75 -0.99 10.40
CA LYS A 293 36.50 -1.73 11.43
C LYS A 293 37.58 -2.62 10.82
N GLN A 294 37.30 -3.28 9.70
CA GLN A 294 38.25 -4.11 8.98
C GLN A 294 39.39 -3.25 8.42
N VAL A 295 39.08 -2.09 7.85
CA VAL A 295 40.06 -1.13 7.32
C VAL A 295 40.97 -0.61 8.42
N GLU A 296 40.40 -0.23 9.57
CA GLU A 296 41.15 0.19 10.76
C GLU A 296 42.10 -0.91 11.25
N ASP A 297 41.58 -2.13 11.44
CA ASP A 297 42.38 -3.27 11.91
C ASP A 297 43.52 -3.59 10.93
N PHE A 298 43.22 -3.61 9.63
CA PHE A 298 44.21 -3.90 8.61
C PHE A 298 45.33 -2.85 8.62
N THR A 299 44.99 -1.57 8.81
CA THR A 299 45.98 -0.50 8.91
C THR A 299 46.94 -0.71 10.08
N VAL A 300 46.45 -1.23 11.22
CA VAL A 300 47.29 -1.60 12.37
C VAL A 300 48.19 -2.79 12.01
N LEU A 301 47.63 -3.84 11.40
CA LEU A 301 48.38 -5.03 11.00
C LEU A 301 49.45 -4.73 9.95
N ALA A 302 49.17 -3.87 8.97
CA ALA A 302 50.12 -3.49 7.94
C ALA A 302 51.36 -2.80 8.54
N LYS A 303 51.16 -1.89 9.49
CA LYS A 303 52.25 -1.23 10.24
C LYS A 303 53.03 -2.22 11.11
N ALA A 304 52.32 -3.17 11.73
CA ALA A 304 52.93 -4.24 12.51
C ALA A 304 53.85 -5.09 11.65
N HIS A 305 53.38 -5.53 10.48
CA HIS A 305 54.12 -6.34 9.53
C HIS A 305 55.33 -5.58 8.95
N GLN A 306 55.16 -4.30 8.61
CA GLN A 306 56.28 -3.45 8.18
C GLN A 306 57.42 -3.40 9.19
N SER A 307 57.11 -3.41 10.49
CA SER A 307 58.14 -3.39 11.55
C SER A 307 58.97 -4.68 11.58
N THR A 308 58.43 -5.80 11.10
CA THR A 308 59.10 -7.11 11.14
C THR A 308 60.07 -7.33 9.99
N TRP A 309 60.00 -6.57 8.90
CA TRP A 309 60.86 -6.79 7.71
C TRP A 309 62.36 -6.61 7.95
N SER A 310 62.74 -5.90 9.02
CA SER A 310 64.15 -5.83 9.45
C SER A 310 64.71 -7.19 9.89
N ASN A 311 63.84 -8.18 10.17
CA ASN A 311 64.17 -9.51 10.70
C ASN A 311 65.06 -9.45 11.96
N THR A 312 64.88 -8.40 12.76
CA THR A 312 65.55 -8.23 14.07
C THR A 312 64.56 -8.54 15.18
N VAL A 313 65.07 -8.99 16.34
CA VAL A 313 64.25 -9.22 17.54
C VAL A 313 63.45 -7.96 17.89
N SER A 314 64.10 -6.79 17.85
CA SER A 314 63.46 -5.49 18.13
C SER A 314 62.30 -5.17 17.15
N GLY A 315 62.50 -5.45 15.85
CA GLY A 315 61.45 -5.26 14.84
C GLY A 315 60.26 -6.20 15.03
N LEU A 316 60.52 -7.47 15.35
CA LEU A 316 59.50 -8.47 15.62
C LEU A 316 58.70 -8.15 16.90
N GLU A 317 59.37 -7.77 17.99
CA GLU A 317 58.72 -7.34 19.24
C GLU A 317 57.83 -6.10 19.03
N LYS A 318 58.29 -5.15 18.22
CA LYS A 318 57.49 -3.98 17.83
C LYS A 318 56.26 -4.38 17.03
N GLY A 319 56.40 -5.28 16.06
CA GLY A 319 55.28 -5.82 15.28
C GLY A 319 54.25 -6.50 16.19
N ILE A 320 54.69 -7.38 17.09
CA ILE A 320 53.83 -8.05 18.08
C ILE A 320 53.08 -7.04 18.94
N THR A 321 53.77 -6.01 19.45
CA THR A 321 53.17 -4.97 20.30
C THR A 321 52.07 -4.20 19.55
N GLN A 322 52.27 -3.91 18.27
CA GLN A 322 51.26 -3.25 17.44
C GLN A 322 50.07 -4.17 17.15
N ALA A 323 50.30 -5.42 16.76
CA ALA A 323 49.23 -6.38 16.50
C ALA A 323 48.38 -6.69 17.74
N LYS A 324 48.96 -6.65 18.95
CA LYS A 324 48.23 -6.80 20.23
C LYS A 324 47.22 -5.70 20.52
N GLN A 325 47.24 -4.58 19.79
CA GLN A 325 46.24 -3.52 19.92
C GLN A 325 44.86 -3.94 19.40
N ILE A 326 44.79 -4.98 18.57
CA ILE A 326 43.53 -5.51 18.04
C ILE A 326 42.89 -6.39 19.12
N ASP A 327 41.77 -5.91 19.67
CA ASP A 327 41.01 -6.59 20.72
C ASP A 327 40.26 -7.82 20.20
N ILE A 328 39.92 -8.76 21.09
CA ILE A 328 39.21 -10.01 20.78
C ILE A 328 37.86 -9.82 20.07
N LYS A 329 37.21 -8.66 20.23
CA LYS A 329 35.92 -8.36 19.58
C LYS A 329 36.08 -7.77 18.17
N ARG A 330 37.30 -7.53 17.71
CA ARG A 330 37.59 -6.87 16.42
C ARG A 330 37.60 -7.88 15.27
N PRO A 331 37.17 -7.50 14.05
CA PRO A 331 37.06 -8.40 12.91
C PRO A 331 38.35 -9.17 12.57
N LEU A 332 39.51 -8.54 12.66
CA LEU A 332 40.79 -9.18 12.26
C LEU A 332 41.60 -9.73 13.46
N TYR A 333 40.98 -9.92 14.63
CA TYR A 333 41.67 -10.47 15.81
C TYR A 333 42.36 -11.81 15.54
N GLY A 334 41.65 -12.75 14.90
CA GLY A 334 42.21 -14.07 14.59
C GLY A 334 43.47 -13.97 13.71
N LYS A 335 43.45 -13.06 12.73
CA LYS A 335 44.61 -12.77 11.88
C LYS A 335 45.77 -12.19 12.68
N ALA A 336 45.48 -11.24 13.57
CA ALA A 336 46.47 -10.67 14.47
C ALA A 336 47.16 -11.73 15.34
N GLN A 337 46.39 -12.66 15.93
CA GLN A 337 46.95 -13.73 16.77
C GLN A 337 47.82 -14.71 15.98
N ASN A 338 47.44 -15.03 14.74
CA ASN A 338 48.23 -15.87 13.86
C ASN A 338 49.60 -15.23 13.54
N LEU A 339 49.60 -13.93 13.24
CA LEU A 339 50.83 -13.16 12.99
C LEU A 339 51.71 -13.09 14.25
N ILE A 340 51.13 -12.78 15.41
CA ILE A 340 51.84 -12.76 16.69
C ILE A 340 52.52 -14.11 16.96
N SER A 341 51.77 -15.20 16.87
CA SER A 341 52.27 -16.55 17.11
C SER A 341 53.41 -16.92 16.15
N ARG A 342 53.35 -16.43 14.91
CA ARG A 342 54.42 -16.62 13.93
C ARG A 342 55.67 -15.82 14.30
N TRP A 343 55.52 -14.53 14.59
CA TRP A 343 56.65 -13.67 14.95
C TRP A 343 57.34 -14.07 16.26
N GLU A 344 56.59 -14.59 17.23
CA GLU A 344 57.17 -15.14 18.47
C GLU A 344 58.13 -16.31 18.19
N ARG A 345 57.79 -17.20 17.23
CA ARG A 345 58.71 -18.26 16.77
C ARG A 345 59.91 -17.70 16.01
N GLU A 346 59.69 -16.70 15.15
CA GLU A 346 60.78 -16.06 14.41
C GLU A 346 61.79 -15.37 15.36
N ILE A 347 61.34 -14.83 16.50
CA ILE A 347 62.25 -14.29 17.54
C ILE A 347 63.17 -15.39 18.10
N GLU A 348 62.62 -16.57 18.43
CA GLU A 348 63.42 -17.69 18.92
C GLU A 348 64.47 -18.15 17.90
N ASP A 349 64.08 -18.21 16.63
CA ASP A 349 64.96 -18.61 15.54
C ASP A 349 66.08 -17.60 15.30
N VAL A 350 65.78 -16.30 15.30
CA VAL A 350 66.79 -15.23 15.20
C VAL A 350 67.78 -15.32 16.36
N ALA A 351 67.31 -15.52 17.59
CA ALA A 351 68.17 -15.65 18.76
C ALA A 351 69.11 -16.88 18.67
N ARG A 352 68.60 -18.02 18.17
CA ARG A 352 69.42 -19.23 17.93
C ARG A 352 70.48 -18.99 16.86
N LEU A 353 70.12 -18.32 15.75
CA LEU A 353 71.03 -17.99 14.66
C LEU A 353 72.15 -17.04 15.11
N GLU A 354 71.83 -16.02 15.91
CA GLU A 354 72.83 -15.10 16.48
C GLU A 354 73.80 -15.84 17.40
N LYS A 355 73.29 -16.72 18.27
CA LYS A 355 74.12 -17.56 19.13
C LYS A 355 75.07 -18.46 18.30
N ALA A 356 74.56 -19.11 17.25
CA ALA A 356 75.37 -19.94 16.37
C ALA A 356 76.46 -19.13 15.64
N ARG A 357 76.12 -17.94 15.13
CA ARG A 357 77.10 -17.02 14.50
C ARG A 357 78.19 -16.58 15.48
N ASN A 358 77.84 -16.29 16.73
CA ASN A 358 78.81 -15.90 17.75
C ASN A 358 79.77 -17.04 18.11
N MET A 359 79.27 -18.28 18.22
CA MET A 359 80.11 -19.46 18.43
C MET A 359 81.03 -19.72 17.23
N ALA A 360 80.51 -19.61 16.00
CA ALA A 360 81.31 -19.80 14.78
C ALA A 360 82.39 -18.73 14.58
N ARG A 361 82.16 -17.48 15.01
CA ARG A 361 83.19 -16.42 15.01
C ARG A 361 84.31 -16.67 16.02
N GLY A 362 84.04 -17.46 17.06
CA GLY A 362 85.04 -17.87 18.06
C GLY A 362 85.85 -19.11 17.66
N GLY A 363 85.38 -19.91 16.69
CA GLY A 363 86.06 -21.12 16.20
C GLY A 363 86.74 -20.89 14.85
N GLY A 364 88.05 -20.67 14.87
CA GLY A 364 88.88 -20.55 13.66
C GLY A 364 89.19 -21.91 13.04
N VAL A 365 89.80 -21.91 11.84
CA VAL A 365 90.23 -23.10 11.09
C VAL A 365 91.16 -24.03 11.91
N ASP A 366 91.85 -23.50 12.92
CA ASP A 366 92.70 -24.26 13.83
C ASP A 366 91.93 -25.22 14.77
N ASP A 367 90.64 -24.98 15.01
CA ASP A 367 89.78 -25.89 15.81
C ASP A 367 89.24 -27.08 14.99
N LEU A 368 89.41 -27.06 13.66
CA LEU A 368 89.01 -28.13 12.74
C LEU A 368 90.16 -29.13 12.42
N ALA A 369 91.36 -28.92 12.99
CA ALA A 369 92.56 -29.70 12.69
C ALA A 369 92.91 -30.77 13.77
N LYS A 370 91.94 -31.30 14.50
CA LYS A 370 92.14 -32.43 15.43
C LYS A 370 91.30 -33.65 15.12
#